data_AF-A0A2N3A1V2-F1
#
_entry.id   AF-A0A2N3A1V2-F1
#
_cell.length_a   1.000
_cell.length_b   1.000
_cell.length_c   1.000
_cell.angle_alpha   90.00
_cell.angle_beta   90.00
_cell.angle_gamma   90.00
#
_symmetry.space_group_name_H-M   'P 1'
#
loop_
_entity.id
_entity.type
_entity.pdbx_description
1 polymer ?
#
loop_
_entity_poly.entity_id
_entity_poly.type
_entity_poly.pdbx_seq_one_letter_code
_entity_poly.pdbx_strand_id
1 'polypeptide(L)'
;NDWVELNKPKEDSRTYYNQVNLDASGNISGDFSIMETRYFAHNRAVDIRAKNNEEEYINEFEAKIPGMQIGDYSIENLNDRSNPLYLKLKADLITNPDKSSKDIIYLNPALGMGISSNPFVTEERVYPIDFINPWATKNICIINLPEGYEVVEMPKNISLSLSNNKGIFKYIAVVNGNQLQFQSVLTIKTPLITFQDYGEIRELYAQIVAKNAEMVVLKKL
;
A
#
# COMPACT_ATOMS: atom_id res chain seq x y z
N ASN A 1 7.69 -26.57 -34.31
CA ASN A 1 6.44 -26.58 -33.52
C ASN A 1 6.72 -25.92 -32.18
N ASP A 2 6.81 -24.60 -32.18
CA ASP A 2 6.99 -23.83 -30.93
C ASP A 2 5.61 -23.53 -30.36
N TRP A 3 5.16 -24.42 -29.48
CA TRP A 3 3.99 -24.17 -28.66
C TRP A 3 4.31 -22.99 -27.74
N VAL A 4 3.68 -21.85 -27.99
CA VAL A 4 3.70 -20.72 -27.05
C VAL A 4 2.67 -21.04 -25.97
N GLU A 5 3.17 -21.21 -24.76
CA GLU A 5 2.34 -21.41 -23.56
C GLU A 5 1.56 -20.12 -23.27
N LEU A 6 0.29 -20.07 -23.67
CA LEU A 6 -0.58 -18.89 -23.51
C LEU A 6 -0.86 -18.54 -22.03
N ASN A 7 -0.65 -19.49 -21.11
CA ASN A 7 -1.08 -19.43 -19.71
C ASN A 7 0.08 -19.48 -18.71
N LYS A 8 1.11 -18.65 -18.88
CA LYS A 8 1.91 -18.24 -17.71
C LYS A 8 1.39 -16.92 -17.20
N PRO A 9 0.43 -16.91 -16.24
CA PRO A 9 0.03 -15.68 -15.59
C PRO A 9 1.28 -15.06 -14.96
N LYS A 10 1.77 -14.00 -15.58
CA LYS A 10 2.79 -13.15 -15.00
C LYS A 10 2.09 -12.33 -13.92
N GLU A 11 2.61 -12.36 -12.71
CA GLU A 11 2.07 -11.60 -11.56
C GLU A 11 1.82 -10.15 -11.99
N ASP A 12 0.60 -9.68 -11.77
CA ASP A 12 0.30 -8.25 -11.82
C ASP A 12 0.65 -7.62 -10.47
N SER A 13 1.21 -6.43 -10.46
CA SER A 13 1.65 -5.80 -9.22
C SER A 13 1.38 -4.32 -9.17
N ARG A 14 1.05 -3.88 -7.96
CA ARG A 14 1.05 -2.48 -7.53
C ARG A 14 2.02 -2.34 -6.38
N THR A 15 3.05 -1.53 -6.56
CA THR A 15 4.07 -1.29 -5.55
C THR A 15 4.06 0.18 -5.18
N TYR A 16 3.76 0.48 -3.92
CA TYR A 16 4.03 1.75 -3.28
C TYR A 16 5.45 1.69 -2.70
N TYR A 17 6.31 2.61 -3.12
CA TYR A 17 7.65 2.78 -2.60
C TYR A 17 7.80 4.21 -2.10
N ASN A 18 7.97 4.37 -0.79
CA ASN A 18 7.99 5.66 -0.13
C ASN A 18 9.29 5.83 0.63
N GLN A 19 9.98 6.93 0.39
CA GLN A 19 11.18 7.31 1.11
C GLN A 19 10.97 8.70 1.69
N VAL A 20 10.79 8.76 3.01
CA VAL A 20 10.27 9.95 3.67
C VAL A 20 11.01 10.26 4.98
N ASN A 21 10.86 11.49 5.44
CA ASN A 21 11.38 11.97 6.71
C ASN A 21 10.21 12.29 7.63
N LEU A 22 10.25 11.80 8.86
CA LEU A 22 9.35 12.18 9.93
C LEU A 22 10.00 13.32 10.73
N ASP A 23 9.27 14.42 10.94
CA ASP A 23 9.73 15.53 11.78
C ASP A 23 9.26 15.38 13.24
N ALA A 24 9.82 16.24 14.12
CA ALA A 24 9.47 16.26 15.54
C ALA A 24 8.04 16.75 15.83
N SER A 25 7.30 17.22 14.83
CA SER A 25 5.89 17.58 14.93
C SER A 25 4.98 16.44 14.46
N GLY A 26 5.54 15.32 13.99
CA GLY A 26 4.79 14.20 13.44
C GLY A 26 4.42 14.35 11.96
N ASN A 27 4.88 15.41 11.29
CA ASN A 27 4.65 15.57 9.85
C ASN A 27 5.67 14.76 9.06
N ILE A 28 5.27 14.38 7.85
CA ILE A 28 6.10 13.59 6.97
C ILE A 28 6.32 14.34 5.66
N SER A 29 7.54 14.30 5.14
CA SER A 29 7.88 14.88 3.84
C SER A 29 8.78 13.93 3.06
N GLY A 30 8.59 13.83 1.74
CA GLY A 30 9.49 13.06 0.89
C GLY A 30 8.91 12.60 -0.43
N ASP A 31 9.51 11.54 -0.95
CA ASP A 31 9.18 10.95 -2.24
C ASP A 31 8.23 9.77 -2.04
N PHE A 32 7.12 9.80 -2.77
CA PHE A 32 6.17 8.70 -2.88
C PHE A 32 6.14 8.20 -4.32
N SER A 33 6.19 6.91 -4.53
CA SER A 33 6.13 6.33 -5.87
C SER A 33 5.15 5.17 -5.92
N ILE A 34 4.37 5.12 -7.00
CA ILE A 34 3.52 3.99 -7.33
C ILE A 34 3.99 3.43 -8.67
N MET A 35 4.44 2.17 -8.64
CA MET A 35 4.74 1.40 -9.83
C MET A 35 3.64 0.36 -10.04
N GLU A 36 3.07 0.34 -11.24
CA GLU A 36 2.04 -0.62 -11.60
C GLU A 36 2.36 -1.34 -12.91
N THR A 37 1.93 -2.59 -12.99
CA THR A 37 2.05 -3.40 -14.21
C THR A 37 0.66 -3.72 -14.77
N ARG A 38 0.61 -4.28 -15.99
CA ARG A 38 -0.56 -5.00 -16.56
C ARG A 38 -1.92 -4.32 -16.29
N TYR A 39 -2.84 -5.00 -15.61
CA TYR A 39 -4.20 -4.52 -15.40
C TYR A 39 -4.23 -3.36 -14.42
N PHE A 40 -3.38 -3.35 -13.40
CA PHE A 40 -3.23 -2.18 -12.53
C PHE A 40 -2.81 -0.93 -13.32
N ALA A 41 -1.77 -1.03 -14.15
CA ALA A 41 -1.29 0.06 -14.99
C ALA A 41 -2.33 0.48 -16.03
N HIS A 42 -3.02 -0.49 -16.64
CA HIS A 42 -4.08 -0.21 -17.59
C HIS A 42 -5.23 0.56 -16.94
N ASN A 43 -5.74 0.09 -15.80
CA ASN A 43 -6.84 0.73 -15.09
C ASN A 43 -6.45 2.15 -14.66
N ARG A 44 -5.25 2.34 -14.10
CA ARG A 44 -4.70 3.65 -13.76
C ARG A 44 -4.64 4.59 -14.97
N ALA A 45 -4.14 4.10 -16.10
CA ALA A 45 -4.03 4.89 -17.32
C ALA A 45 -5.41 5.22 -17.94
N VAL A 46 -6.42 4.38 -17.73
CA VAL A 46 -7.81 4.67 -18.10
C VAL A 46 -8.36 5.76 -17.19
N ASP A 47 -8.17 5.62 -15.87
CA ASP A 47 -8.64 6.60 -14.88
C ASP A 47 -8.03 7.99 -15.09
N ILE A 48 -6.73 8.08 -15.38
CA ILE A 48 -6.04 9.34 -15.68
C ILE A 48 -6.60 9.97 -16.96
N ARG A 49 -6.76 9.19 -18.04
CA ARG A 49 -7.29 9.70 -19.32
C ARG A 49 -8.77 10.08 -19.27
N ALA A 50 -9.51 9.57 -18.30
CA ALA A 50 -10.90 9.94 -18.09
C ALA A 50 -11.06 11.34 -17.45
N LYS A 51 -9.96 11.93 -16.95
CA LYS A 51 -9.94 13.31 -16.43
C LYS A 51 -9.67 14.33 -17.53
N ASN A 52 -9.97 15.60 -17.26
CA ASN A 52 -9.70 16.68 -18.22
C ASN A 52 -8.19 16.89 -18.40
N ASN A 53 -7.40 16.64 -17.36
CA ASN A 53 -5.94 16.69 -17.38
C ASN A 53 -5.35 15.85 -16.22
N GLU A 54 -4.02 15.70 -16.21
CA GLU A 54 -3.31 14.94 -15.16
C GLU A 54 -3.49 15.59 -13.77
N GLU A 55 -3.50 16.91 -13.68
CA GLU A 55 -3.65 17.66 -12.42
C GLU A 55 -4.97 17.34 -11.70
N GLU A 56 -6.08 17.21 -12.42
CA GLU A 56 -7.36 16.80 -11.86
C GLU A 56 -7.29 15.39 -11.25
N TYR A 57 -6.62 14.45 -11.92
CA TYR A 57 -6.38 13.12 -11.37
C TYR A 57 -5.55 13.20 -10.08
N ILE A 58 -4.50 14.02 -10.07
CA ILE A 58 -3.61 14.20 -8.91
C ILE A 58 -4.36 14.81 -7.73
N ASN A 59 -5.20 15.82 -7.95
CA ASN A 59 -6.03 16.43 -6.89
C ASN A 59 -7.02 15.43 -6.29
N GLU A 60 -7.64 14.57 -7.11
CA GLU A 60 -8.49 13.48 -6.59
C GLU A 60 -7.70 12.41 -5.85
N PHE A 61 -6.46 12.14 -6.27
CA PHE A 61 -5.58 11.21 -5.57
C PHE A 61 -5.17 11.77 -4.20
N GLU A 62 -4.76 13.04 -4.14
CA GLU A 62 -4.43 13.76 -2.91
C GLU A 62 -5.60 13.73 -1.92
N ALA A 63 -6.82 14.03 -2.38
CA ALA A 63 -8.02 14.06 -1.54
C ALA A 63 -8.38 12.71 -0.89
N LYS A 64 -7.87 11.59 -1.41
CA LYS A 64 -8.10 10.24 -0.83
C LYS A 64 -7.22 9.97 0.37
N ILE A 65 -6.14 10.74 0.57
CA ILE A 65 -5.18 10.55 1.65
C ILE A 65 -5.25 11.77 2.57
N PRO A 66 -5.91 11.66 3.74
CA PRO A 66 -6.08 12.79 4.65
C PRO A 66 -4.74 13.42 5.04
N GLY A 67 -4.62 14.74 4.85
CA GLY A 67 -3.42 15.51 5.18
C GLY A 67 -2.33 15.49 4.11
N MET A 68 -2.49 14.75 3.02
CA MET A 68 -1.53 14.77 1.92
C MET A 68 -1.59 16.10 1.18
N GLN A 69 -0.41 16.62 0.82
CA GLN A 69 -0.22 17.82 0.02
C GLN A 69 0.87 17.54 -1.02
N ILE A 70 0.48 17.40 -2.27
CA ILE A 70 1.36 17.06 -3.39
C ILE A 70 1.93 18.35 -3.97
N GLY A 71 3.23 18.54 -3.83
CA GLY A 71 3.95 19.71 -4.36
C GLY A 71 4.46 19.51 -5.78
N ASP A 72 4.78 18.28 -6.17
CA ASP A 72 5.29 17.95 -7.50
C ASP A 72 4.88 16.51 -7.87
N TYR A 73 4.70 16.26 -9.17
CA TYR A 73 4.36 14.93 -9.67
C TYR A 73 4.95 14.66 -11.06
N SER A 74 5.20 13.38 -11.35
CA SER A 74 5.43 12.91 -12.71
C SER A 74 4.74 11.59 -12.98
N ILE A 75 4.22 11.45 -14.20
CA ILE A 75 3.61 10.22 -14.71
C ILE A 75 4.48 9.71 -15.86
N GLU A 76 5.08 8.54 -15.69
CA GLU A 76 5.91 7.91 -16.73
C GLU A 76 5.17 6.72 -17.33
N ASN A 77 5.40 6.50 -18.63
CA ASN A 77 4.85 5.39 -19.40
C ASN A 77 3.31 5.38 -19.51
N LEU A 78 2.63 6.52 -19.36
CA LEU A 78 1.16 6.59 -19.44
C LEU A 78 0.60 5.97 -20.74
N ASN A 79 1.30 6.17 -21.86
CA ASN A 79 0.92 5.65 -23.18
C ASN A 79 1.71 4.42 -23.63
N ASP A 80 2.66 3.93 -22.82
CA ASP A 80 3.45 2.75 -23.13
C ASP A 80 2.92 1.52 -22.39
N ARG A 81 2.40 0.56 -23.16
CA ARG A 81 1.82 -0.68 -22.61
C ARG A 81 2.86 -1.77 -22.35
N SER A 82 4.11 -1.56 -22.76
CA SER A 82 5.20 -2.52 -22.66
C SER A 82 5.94 -2.39 -21.33
N ASN A 83 5.93 -1.20 -20.74
CA ASN A 83 6.61 -0.86 -19.50
C ASN A 83 5.63 -0.61 -18.35
N PRO A 84 6.07 -0.74 -17.08
CA PRO A 84 5.26 -0.35 -15.93
C PRO A 84 4.91 1.15 -15.97
N LEU A 85 3.71 1.50 -15.51
CA LEU A 85 3.33 2.88 -15.27
C LEU A 85 3.91 3.33 -13.92
N TYR A 86 4.54 4.50 -13.90
CA TYR A 86 5.03 5.12 -12.67
C TYR A 86 4.28 6.41 -12.39
N LEU A 87 3.79 6.56 -11.17
CA LEU A 87 3.39 7.84 -10.59
C LEU A 87 4.41 8.18 -9.51
N LYS A 88 5.14 9.27 -9.67
CA LYS A 88 6.10 9.77 -8.68
C LYS A 88 5.57 11.09 -8.13
N LEU A 89 5.61 11.26 -6.83
CA LEU A 89 5.07 12.41 -6.12
C LEU A 89 6.13 12.90 -5.13
N LYS A 90 6.25 14.22 -5.01
CA LYS A 90 6.83 14.85 -3.83
C LYS A 90 5.69 15.44 -3.03
N ALA A 91 5.55 14.99 -1.80
CA ALA A 91 4.44 15.39 -0.98
C ALA A 91 4.82 15.53 0.49
N ASP A 92 4.02 16.34 1.16
CA ASP A 92 3.93 16.37 2.61
C ASP A 92 2.69 15.59 3.05
N LEU A 93 2.77 14.95 4.21
CA LEU A 93 1.63 14.36 4.90
C LEU A 93 1.55 15.05 6.26
N ILE A 94 0.66 16.04 6.33
CA ILE A 94 0.45 16.84 7.53
C ILE A 94 -0.44 16.03 8.46
N THR A 95 0.14 15.61 9.57
CA THR A 95 -0.65 15.03 10.65
C THR A 95 -1.14 16.18 11.53
N ASN A 96 -2.37 16.09 12.01
CA ASN A 96 -2.87 16.98 13.06
C ASN A 96 -2.77 16.24 14.40
N PRO A 97 -1.58 16.07 14.99
CA PRO A 97 -1.52 15.55 16.34
C PRO A 97 -2.19 16.56 17.26
N ASP A 98 -3.01 16.07 18.19
CA ASP A 98 -3.51 16.89 19.27
C ASP A 98 -2.35 17.69 19.89
N LYS A 99 -2.54 19.01 20.04
CA LYS A 99 -1.52 20.00 20.44
C LYS A 99 -0.93 19.79 21.85
N SER A 100 -1.18 18.66 22.51
CA SER A 100 -1.01 18.48 23.94
C SER A 100 0.29 17.80 24.38
N SER A 101 1.08 17.15 23.50
CA SER A 101 2.46 16.76 23.83
C SER A 101 3.29 16.50 22.58
N LYS A 102 4.36 17.29 22.40
CA LYS A 102 5.44 17.02 21.42
C LYS A 102 6.36 15.88 21.86
N ASP A 103 6.01 15.12 22.90
CA ASP A 103 6.89 14.10 23.46
C ASP A 103 6.56 12.71 22.94
N ILE A 104 5.40 12.52 22.30
CA ILE A 104 4.96 11.24 21.73
C ILE A 104 4.47 11.46 20.31
N ILE A 105 4.95 10.64 19.38
CA ILE A 105 4.48 10.61 17.99
C ILE A 105 3.81 9.25 17.72
N TYR A 106 2.59 9.29 17.21
CA TYR A 106 1.89 8.11 16.67
C TYR A 106 2.02 8.12 15.15
N LEU A 107 2.72 7.13 14.62
CA LEU A 107 3.02 6.98 13.20
C LEU A 107 2.31 5.75 12.65
N ASN A 108 1.44 5.94 11.65
CA ASN A 108 1.00 4.81 10.83
C ASN A 108 2.07 4.53 9.76
N PRO A 109 2.79 3.40 9.79
CA PRO A 109 3.92 3.18 8.89
C PRO A 109 3.48 2.95 7.43
N ALA A 110 2.19 2.68 7.19
CA ALA A 110 1.64 2.52 5.84
C ALA A 110 1.29 3.85 5.15
N LEU A 111 1.39 4.98 5.85
CA LEU A 111 1.27 6.34 5.28
C LEU A 111 -0.02 6.58 4.48
N GLY A 112 -1.14 5.99 4.90
CA GLY A 112 -2.42 6.08 4.19
C GLY A 112 -2.53 5.21 2.93
N MET A 113 -1.49 4.42 2.61
CA MET A 113 -1.43 3.52 1.45
C MET A 113 -1.62 2.05 1.83
N GLY A 114 -2.00 1.77 3.08
CA GLY A 114 -2.40 0.44 3.53
C GLY A 114 -3.82 0.09 3.07
N ILE A 115 -4.14 -1.20 3.02
CA ILE A 115 -5.52 -1.67 2.82
C ILE A 115 -6.30 -1.32 4.10
N SER A 116 -7.28 -0.40 3.97
CA SER A 116 -8.05 0.16 5.07
C SER A 116 -9.49 -0.32 5.17
N SER A 117 -9.96 -1.11 4.19
CA SER A 117 -11.31 -1.69 4.20
C SER A 117 -11.32 -3.12 3.65
N ASN A 118 -12.30 -3.89 4.09
CA ASN A 118 -12.54 -5.25 3.62
C ASN A 118 -13.59 -5.22 2.49
N PRO A 119 -13.26 -5.59 1.25
CA PRO A 119 -14.23 -5.65 0.15
C PRO A 119 -15.19 -6.84 0.26
N PHE A 120 -14.93 -7.78 1.18
CA PHE A 120 -15.69 -9.01 1.39
C PHE A 120 -16.54 -8.92 2.67
N VAL A 121 -17.56 -8.06 2.64
CA VAL A 121 -18.42 -7.78 3.82
C VAL A 121 -19.57 -8.78 4.02
N THR A 122 -19.99 -9.49 2.98
CA THR A 122 -21.10 -10.47 3.06
C THR A 122 -20.70 -11.67 3.90
N GLU A 123 -21.63 -12.25 4.64
CA GLU A 123 -21.29 -13.40 5.48
C GLU A 123 -20.94 -14.63 4.64
N GLU A 124 -21.73 -14.86 3.59
CA GLU A 124 -21.59 -15.99 2.68
C GLU A 124 -21.62 -15.52 1.22
N ARG A 125 -21.06 -16.35 0.33
CA ARG A 125 -21.17 -16.19 -1.12
C ARG A 125 -21.51 -17.52 -1.77
N VAL A 126 -22.40 -17.48 -2.75
CA VAL A 126 -22.75 -18.63 -3.61
C VAL A 126 -21.98 -18.62 -4.94
N TYR A 127 -21.31 -17.52 -5.27
CA TYR A 127 -20.47 -17.38 -6.45
C TYR A 127 -19.00 -17.19 -6.06
N PRO A 128 -18.06 -17.74 -6.86
CA PRO A 128 -16.63 -17.56 -6.61
C PRO A 128 -16.21 -16.09 -6.79
N ILE A 129 -15.08 -15.72 -6.20
CA ILE A 129 -14.39 -14.47 -6.52
C ILE A 129 -13.43 -14.75 -7.66
N ASP A 130 -13.58 -13.99 -8.75
CA ASP A 130 -12.66 -13.98 -9.88
C ASP A 130 -11.79 -12.73 -9.81
N PHE A 131 -10.50 -12.94 -9.55
CA PHE A 131 -9.46 -11.92 -9.54
C PHE A 131 -8.83 -11.71 -10.93
N ILE A 132 -9.28 -12.44 -11.96
CA ILE A 132 -8.81 -12.42 -13.35
C ILE A 132 -7.40 -13.01 -13.50
N ASN A 133 -6.46 -12.60 -12.65
CA ASN A 133 -5.07 -13.06 -12.64
C ASN A 133 -4.48 -13.04 -11.21
N PRO A 134 -3.42 -13.80 -10.94
CA PRO A 134 -2.58 -13.62 -9.76
C PRO A 134 -2.00 -12.21 -9.69
N TRP A 135 -1.97 -11.63 -8.50
CA TRP A 135 -1.50 -10.27 -8.29
C TRP A 135 -0.85 -10.05 -6.91
N ALA A 136 -0.09 -8.97 -6.78
CA ALA A 136 0.47 -8.51 -5.52
C ALA A 136 0.34 -7.00 -5.32
N THR A 137 -0.05 -6.60 -4.11
CA THR A 137 0.04 -5.20 -3.64
C THR A 137 1.13 -5.13 -2.59
N LYS A 138 2.11 -4.25 -2.82
CA LYS A 138 3.29 -4.08 -1.97
C LYS A 138 3.33 -2.64 -1.50
N ASN A 139 3.44 -2.41 -0.21
CA ASN A 139 3.71 -1.11 0.38
C ASN A 139 5.06 -1.21 1.09
N ILE A 140 6.02 -0.41 0.66
CA ILE A 140 7.40 -0.40 1.15
C ILE A 140 7.71 1.04 1.55
N CYS A 141 7.99 1.27 2.83
CA CYS A 141 8.33 2.58 3.35
C CYS A 141 9.70 2.53 4.03
N ILE A 142 10.54 3.51 3.72
CA ILE A 142 11.73 3.85 4.48
C ILE A 142 11.46 5.22 5.10
N ILE A 143 11.40 5.25 6.43
CA ILE A 143 11.03 6.44 7.20
C ILE A 143 12.24 6.82 8.06
N ASN A 144 12.87 7.95 7.75
CA ASN A 144 13.89 8.53 8.61
C ASN A 144 13.21 9.11 9.84
N LEU A 145 13.62 8.66 11.03
CA LEU A 145 13.08 9.10 12.30
C LEU A 145 13.75 10.41 12.74
N PRO A 146 13.01 11.31 13.43
CA PRO A 146 13.57 12.57 13.91
C PRO A 146 14.62 12.33 15.00
N GLU A 147 15.63 13.20 15.05
CA GLU A 147 16.62 13.19 16.12
C GLU A 147 15.97 13.41 17.50
N GLY A 148 16.50 12.74 18.53
CA GLY A 148 15.98 12.85 19.88
C GLY A 148 14.70 12.05 20.12
N TYR A 149 14.33 11.12 19.25
CA TYR A 149 13.22 10.20 19.45
C TYR A 149 13.67 8.75 19.36
N GLU A 150 13.02 7.89 20.14
CA GLU A 150 13.17 6.44 20.09
C GLU A 150 11.82 5.76 19.85
N VAL A 151 11.84 4.60 19.19
CA VAL A 151 10.64 3.77 19.02
C VAL A 151 10.42 2.97 20.30
N VAL A 152 9.29 3.21 20.97
CA VAL A 152 8.93 2.54 22.23
C VAL A 152 7.90 1.42 22.03
N GLU A 153 7.11 1.50 20.96
CA GLU A 153 6.14 0.47 20.58
C GLU A 153 6.09 0.34 19.06
N MET A 154 6.00 -0.90 18.57
CA MET A 154 5.93 -1.20 17.15
C MET A 154 5.06 -2.43 16.89
N PRO A 155 4.27 -2.43 15.80
CA PRO A 155 3.51 -3.60 15.36
C PRO A 155 4.38 -4.85 15.24
N LYS A 156 3.90 -5.99 15.77
CA LYS A 156 4.59 -7.28 15.60
C LYS A 156 4.55 -7.73 14.14
N ASN A 157 5.64 -8.32 13.68
CA ASN A 157 5.70 -8.93 12.36
C ASN A 157 4.76 -10.13 12.27
N ILE A 158 3.98 -10.24 11.19
CA ILE A 158 3.08 -11.36 10.97
C ILE A 158 3.18 -11.88 9.52
N SER A 159 2.82 -13.15 9.36
CA SER A 159 2.65 -13.80 8.05
C SER A 159 1.38 -14.63 8.10
N LEU A 160 0.37 -14.26 7.32
CA LEU A 160 -0.91 -14.94 7.22
C LEU A 160 -0.98 -15.62 5.85
N SER A 161 -1.42 -16.86 5.77
CA SER A 161 -1.49 -17.61 4.50
C SER A 161 -2.87 -18.21 4.32
N LEU A 162 -3.37 -18.15 3.10
CA LEU A 162 -4.55 -18.90 2.69
C LEU A 162 -4.19 -20.36 2.46
N SER A 163 -5.16 -21.25 2.66
CA SER A 163 -5.02 -22.67 2.38
C SER A 163 -4.57 -22.93 0.95
N ASN A 164 -3.87 -24.05 0.74
CA ASN A 164 -3.36 -24.47 -0.57
C ASN A 164 -2.48 -23.40 -1.26
N ASN A 165 -1.83 -22.53 -0.49
CA ASN A 165 -0.94 -21.48 -1.01
C ASN A 165 -1.66 -20.54 -1.99
N LYS A 166 -2.96 -20.29 -1.80
CA LYS A 166 -3.78 -19.39 -2.64
C LYS A 166 -3.42 -17.92 -2.47
N GLY A 167 -2.83 -17.55 -1.34
CA GLY A 167 -2.40 -16.20 -1.07
C GLY A 167 -1.61 -16.11 0.24
N ILE A 168 -0.91 -15.00 0.41
CA ILE A 168 -0.10 -14.71 1.58
C ILE A 168 -0.10 -13.21 1.85
N PHE A 169 -0.24 -12.85 3.11
CA PHE A 169 -0.02 -11.50 3.61
C PHE A 169 1.19 -11.49 4.54
N LYS A 170 2.10 -10.54 4.34
CA LYS A 170 3.24 -10.29 5.22
C LYS A 170 3.23 -8.84 5.67
N TYR A 171 3.41 -8.63 6.96
CA TYR A 171 3.61 -7.31 7.55
C TYR A 171 4.91 -7.35 8.35
N ILE A 172 5.85 -6.49 7.98
CA ILE A 172 7.19 -6.41 8.57
C ILE A 172 7.47 -4.95 8.89
N ALA A 173 7.83 -4.68 10.14
CA ALA A 173 8.38 -3.41 10.59
C ALA A 173 9.68 -3.69 11.34
N VAL A 174 10.75 -2.98 10.99
CA VAL A 174 12.08 -3.13 11.57
C VAL A 174 12.71 -1.76 11.72
N VAL A 175 13.31 -1.50 12.89
CA VAL A 175 14.11 -0.30 13.12
C VAL A 175 15.59 -0.66 12.93
N ASN A 176 16.31 0.10 12.10
CA ASN A 176 17.74 -0.03 11.92
C ASN A 176 18.39 1.35 12.00
N GLY A 177 19.14 1.60 13.08
CA GLY A 177 19.67 2.93 13.38
C GLY A 177 18.54 3.95 13.58
N ASN A 178 18.56 5.03 12.79
CA ASN A 178 17.55 6.08 12.80
C ASN A 178 16.46 5.87 11.72
N GLN A 179 16.35 4.69 11.13
CA GLN A 179 15.37 4.39 10.09
C GLN A 179 14.38 3.32 10.54
N LEU A 180 13.11 3.59 10.33
CA LEU A 180 12.05 2.57 10.33
C LEU A 180 11.88 2.06 8.89
N GLN A 181 12.14 0.78 8.69
CA GLN A 181 11.85 0.06 7.45
C GLN A 181 10.56 -0.71 7.63
N PHE A 182 9.57 -0.41 6.78
CA PHE A 182 8.25 -1.01 6.81
C PHE A 182 7.92 -1.66 5.47
N GLN A 183 7.31 -2.84 5.53
CA GLN A 183 6.81 -3.54 4.38
C GLN A 183 5.48 -4.26 4.70
N SER A 184 4.47 -4.03 3.87
CA SER A 184 3.20 -4.76 3.87
C SER A 184 2.95 -5.32 2.46
N VAL A 185 2.83 -6.65 2.34
CA VAL A 185 2.67 -7.34 1.05
C VAL A 185 1.50 -8.29 1.12
N LEU A 186 0.50 -8.06 0.28
CA LEU A 186 -0.54 -9.03 -0.03
C LEU A 186 -0.27 -9.62 -1.42
N THR A 187 -0.16 -10.94 -1.51
CA THR A 187 -0.05 -11.66 -2.78
C THR A 187 -1.18 -12.66 -2.88
N ILE A 188 -1.97 -12.57 -3.95
CA ILE A 188 -2.96 -13.56 -4.36
C ILE A 188 -2.37 -14.36 -5.52
N LYS A 189 -2.25 -15.67 -5.34
CA LYS A 189 -1.54 -16.58 -6.25
C LYS A 189 -2.48 -17.36 -7.18
N THR A 190 -3.79 -17.25 -6.96
CA THR A 190 -4.83 -17.89 -7.78
C THR A 190 -5.76 -16.82 -8.37
N PRO A 191 -6.18 -16.95 -9.64
CA PRO A 191 -7.20 -16.08 -10.21
C PRO A 191 -8.59 -16.35 -9.61
N LEU A 192 -8.84 -17.53 -9.05
CA LEU A 192 -10.17 -17.92 -8.55
C LEU A 192 -10.13 -18.31 -7.07
N ILE A 193 -11.06 -17.78 -6.28
CA ILE A 193 -11.38 -18.22 -4.92
C ILE A 193 -12.78 -18.82 -4.93
N THR A 194 -12.88 -20.08 -4.52
CA THR A 194 -14.17 -20.80 -4.50
C THR A 194 -15.04 -20.33 -3.34
N PHE A 195 -16.33 -20.67 -3.37
CA PHE A 195 -17.22 -20.36 -2.26
C PHE A 195 -16.79 -21.04 -0.95
N GLN A 196 -16.17 -22.23 -1.01
CA GLN A 196 -15.67 -22.93 0.17
C GLN A 196 -14.51 -22.17 0.86
N ASP A 197 -13.67 -21.50 0.08
CA ASP A 197 -12.53 -20.72 0.61
C ASP A 197 -12.93 -19.28 0.96
N TYR A 198 -14.19 -18.88 0.75
CA TYR A 198 -14.62 -17.50 0.92
C TYR A 198 -14.41 -16.98 2.36
N GLY A 199 -14.66 -17.85 3.35
CA GLY A 199 -14.42 -17.50 4.76
C GLY A 199 -12.96 -17.10 5.02
N GLU A 200 -12.00 -17.81 4.42
CA GLU A 200 -10.58 -17.53 4.61
C GLU A 200 -10.16 -16.19 4.00
N ILE A 201 -10.64 -15.85 2.80
CA ILE A 201 -10.29 -14.57 2.17
C ILE A 201 -10.93 -13.39 2.91
N ARG A 202 -12.17 -13.55 3.39
CA ARG A 202 -12.85 -12.53 4.19
C ARG A 202 -12.11 -12.27 5.50
N GLU A 203 -11.74 -13.32 6.22
CA GLU A 203 -11.01 -13.23 7.47
C GLU A 203 -9.60 -12.65 7.27
N LEU A 204 -8.90 -13.07 6.21
CA LEU A 204 -7.60 -12.50 5.84
C LEU A 204 -7.69 -10.98 5.67
N TYR A 205 -8.67 -10.47 4.91
CA TYR A 205 -8.83 -9.03 4.73
C TYR A 205 -9.21 -8.31 6.02
N ALA A 206 -10.01 -8.93 6.90
CA ALA A 206 -10.32 -8.36 8.21
C ALA A 206 -9.05 -8.19 9.06
N GLN A 207 -8.19 -9.21 9.10
CA GLN A 207 -6.90 -9.14 9.81
C GLN A 207 -5.95 -8.13 9.17
N ILE A 208 -5.92 -8.02 7.84
CA ILE A 208 -5.10 -7.02 7.14
C ILE A 208 -5.52 -5.60 7.52
N VAL A 209 -6.82 -5.31 7.52
CA VAL A 209 -7.35 -3.98 7.88
C VAL A 209 -6.99 -3.65 9.32
N ALA A 210 -7.23 -4.57 10.26
CA ALA A 210 -6.86 -4.38 11.66
C ALA A 210 -5.35 -4.16 11.81
N LYS A 211 -4.52 -4.93 11.09
CA LYS A 211 -3.07 -4.85 11.18
C LYS A 211 -2.52 -3.55 10.62
N ASN A 212 -3.06 -3.06 9.50
CA ASN A 212 -2.65 -1.79 8.89
C ASN A 212 -3.09 -0.56 9.71
N ALA A 213 -4.03 -0.72 10.65
CA ALA A 213 -4.43 0.34 11.57
C ALA A 213 -3.51 0.47 12.81
N GLU A 214 -2.64 -0.51 13.07
CA GLU A 214 -1.68 -0.42 14.17
C GLU A 214 -0.66 0.71 13.94
N MET A 215 -0.28 1.37 15.03
CA MET A 215 0.64 2.52 15.01
C MET A 215 2.01 2.12 15.56
N VAL A 216 3.04 2.78 15.07
CA VAL A 216 4.35 2.87 15.71
C VAL A 216 4.33 4.05 16.67
N VAL A 217 4.80 3.85 17.90
CA VAL A 217 4.87 4.91 18.91
C VAL A 217 6.33 5.31 19.09
N LEU A 218 6.61 6.58 18.89
CA LEU A 218 7.90 7.18 19.20
C LEU A 218 7.77 8.06 20.43
N LYS A 219 8.81 8.07 21.26
CA LYS A 219 8.91 8.93 22.42
C LYS A 219 10.17 9.77 22.32
N LYS A 220 10.06 11.04 22.70
CA LYS A 220 11.21 11.93 22.85
C LYS A 220 12.10 11.44 24.00
N LEU A 221 13.40 11.39 23.74
CA LEU A 221 14.46 11.04 24.70
C LEU A 221 14.58 12.09 25.81
#